data_AF-A0A0H2UCE1-F1
#
_entry.id   AF-A0A0H2UCE1-F1
#
_cell.length_a   1.000
_cell.length_b   1.000
_cell.length_c   1.000
_cell.angle_alpha   90.00
_cell.angle_beta   90.00
_cell.angle_gamma   90.00
#
_symmetry.space_group_name_H-M   'P 1'
#
loop_
_entity.id
_entity.type
_entity.pdbx_description
1 polymer ?
#
loop_
_entity_poly.entity_id
_entity_poly.type
_entity_poly.pdbx_seq_one_letter_code
_entity_poly.pdbx_strand_id
1 'polypeptide(L)'
;MDEPDKQLEQLNGLWETCQSQDDQKQALITSLFNHVKDLNDQLKVVKRELKLQKGQTEYLLDKSEKAQSEISSLVHEKERHSFVVVLIDGDCMPFKDELVKDGAQGGRQAAHNLKQAVKEQLDSSPDNKLSHLQVLVRIYANLRGLDRVYHDAGVLPAHSSLDDFVRGFNMADAGFDFVDAGNGKECSDEKVRAMFRLSVA
;
A
#
# COMPACT_ATOMS: atom_id res chain seq x y z
N MET A 1 -42.87 92.61 32.57
CA MET A 1 -41.54 92.16 32.12
C MET A 1 -41.02 93.22 31.19
N ASP A 2 -39.93 93.86 31.58
CA ASP A 2 -39.24 94.82 30.74
C ASP A 2 -38.67 94.10 29.50
N GLU A 3 -38.62 94.78 28.36
CA GLU A 3 -38.04 94.30 27.09
C GLU A 3 -36.72 93.49 27.25
N PRO A 4 -35.74 93.93 28.09
CA PRO A 4 -34.52 93.17 28.36
C PRO A 4 -34.71 91.81 29.05
N ASP A 5 -35.72 91.64 29.92
CA ASP A 5 -35.95 90.37 30.63
C ASP A 5 -36.46 89.28 29.66
N LYS A 6 -37.31 89.66 28.69
CA LYS A 6 -37.80 88.74 27.66
C LYS A 6 -36.69 88.28 26.70
N GLN A 7 -35.75 89.17 26.37
CA GLN A 7 -34.60 88.82 25.54
C GLN A 7 -33.65 87.86 26.27
N LEU A 8 -33.44 88.07 27.57
CA LEU A 8 -32.63 87.19 28.41
C LEU A 8 -33.23 85.77 28.49
N GLU A 9 -34.55 85.67 28.66
CA GLU A 9 -35.26 84.39 28.74
C GLU A 9 -35.21 83.62 27.41
N GLN A 10 -35.35 84.31 26.27
CA GLN A 10 -35.13 83.69 24.94
C GLN A 10 -33.71 83.20 24.72
N LEU A 11 -32.70 84.00 25.11
CA LEU A 11 -31.29 83.61 24.98
C LEU A 11 -30.96 82.39 25.85
N ASN A 12 -31.53 82.29 27.05
CA ASN A 12 -31.37 81.12 27.92
C ASN A 12 -31.98 79.85 27.31
N GLY A 13 -33.21 79.92 26.77
CA GLY A 13 -33.82 78.75 26.11
C GLY A 13 -33.06 78.28 24.86
N LEU A 14 -32.50 79.21 24.09
CA LEU A 14 -31.61 78.89 22.95
C LEU A 14 -30.30 78.24 23.42
N TRP A 15 -29.72 78.73 24.53
CA TRP A 15 -28.52 78.14 25.12
C TRP A 15 -28.79 76.71 25.62
N GLU A 16 -29.89 76.47 26.33
CA GLU A 16 -30.26 75.13 26.83
C GLU A 16 -30.46 74.14 25.68
N THR A 17 -31.10 74.59 24.59
CA THR A 17 -31.28 73.78 23.38
C THR A 17 -29.93 73.46 22.73
N CYS A 18 -29.04 74.44 22.61
CA CYS A 18 -27.70 74.27 22.06
C CYS A 18 -26.88 73.29 22.90
N GLN A 19 -26.92 73.43 24.24
CA GLN A 19 -26.25 72.55 25.17
C GLN A 19 -26.76 71.10 25.05
N SER A 20 -28.08 70.90 25.00
CA SER A 20 -28.68 69.58 24.83
C SER A 20 -28.24 68.91 23.51
N GLN A 21 -28.16 69.67 22.42
CA GLN A 21 -27.67 69.16 21.14
C GLN A 21 -26.19 68.77 21.20
N ASP A 22 -25.36 69.55 21.88
CA ASP A 22 -23.94 69.24 22.04
C ASP A 22 -23.72 68.01 22.92
N ASP A 23 -24.50 67.83 23.99
CA ASP A 23 -24.48 66.61 24.80
C ASP A 23 -24.88 65.37 23.98
N GLN A 24 -25.92 65.48 23.15
CA GLN A 24 -26.34 64.40 22.25
C GLN A 24 -25.26 64.05 21.22
N LYS A 25 -24.63 65.05 20.59
CA LYS A 25 -23.51 64.84 19.67
C LYS A 25 -22.34 64.18 20.39
N GLN A 26 -21.98 64.64 21.58
CA GLN A 26 -20.87 64.09 22.36
C GLN A 26 -21.13 62.62 22.74
N ALA A 27 -22.36 62.29 23.13
CA ALA A 27 -22.77 60.92 23.40
C ALA A 27 -22.68 60.02 22.16
N LEU A 28 -23.15 60.51 21.00
CA LEU A 28 -23.06 59.79 19.74
C LEU A 28 -21.60 59.57 19.31
N ILE A 29 -20.77 60.62 19.37
CA ILE A 29 -19.34 60.56 19.05
C ILE A 29 -18.65 59.51 19.93
N THR A 30 -18.93 59.53 21.23
CA THR A 30 -18.38 58.56 22.19
C THR A 30 -18.83 57.13 21.87
N SER A 31 -20.11 56.93 21.55
CA SER A 31 -20.66 55.63 21.14
C SER A 31 -19.99 55.11 19.86
N LEU A 32 -19.81 55.98 18.85
CA LEU A 32 -19.13 55.64 17.61
C LEU A 32 -17.66 55.25 17.84
N PHE A 33 -16.92 56.00 18.67
CA PHE A 33 -15.54 55.65 19.01
C PHE A 33 -15.44 54.31 19.74
N ASN A 34 -16.36 54.04 20.67
CA ASN A 34 -16.41 52.75 21.36
C ASN A 34 -16.72 51.59 20.39
N HIS A 35 -17.63 51.80 19.44
CA HIS A 35 -17.96 50.78 18.44
C HIS A 35 -16.79 50.52 17.48
N VAL A 36 -16.11 51.57 17.01
CA VAL A 36 -14.91 51.44 16.16
C VAL A 36 -13.79 50.69 16.91
N LYS A 37 -13.62 50.97 18.21
CA LYS A 37 -12.66 50.26 19.05
C LYS A 37 -13.01 48.77 19.17
N ASP A 38 -14.25 48.45 19.47
CA ASP A 38 -14.75 47.07 19.58
C ASP A 38 -14.57 46.29 18.26
N LEU A 39 -14.99 46.87 17.14
CA LEU A 39 -14.78 46.29 15.81
C LEU A 39 -13.30 46.04 15.51
N ASN A 40 -12.42 46.98 15.86
CA ASN A 40 -10.99 46.83 15.64
C ASN A 40 -10.38 45.73 16.52
N ASP A 41 -10.86 45.56 17.75
CA ASP A 41 -10.41 44.51 18.64
C ASP A 41 -10.92 43.13 18.19
N GLN A 42 -12.17 43.02 17.73
CA GLN A 42 -12.70 41.81 17.10
C GLN A 42 -11.92 41.43 15.83
N LEU A 43 -11.61 42.42 14.98
CA LEU A 43 -10.82 42.21 13.76
C LEU A 43 -9.41 41.67 14.08
N LYS A 44 -8.78 42.14 15.17
CA LYS A 44 -7.48 41.60 15.63
C LYS A 44 -7.59 40.13 16.06
N VAL A 45 -8.66 39.77 16.78
CA VAL A 45 -8.88 38.38 17.23
C VAL A 45 -9.06 37.46 16.02
N VAL A 46 -9.98 37.78 15.12
CA VAL A 46 -10.25 36.96 13.92
C VAL A 46 -9.00 36.85 13.04
N LYS A 47 -8.20 37.91 12.88
CA LYS A 47 -6.93 37.84 12.14
C LYS A 47 -5.92 36.88 12.77
N ARG A 48 -5.83 36.84 14.10
CA ARG A 48 -4.94 35.91 14.81
C ARG A 48 -5.41 34.47 14.63
N GLU A 49 -6.71 34.21 14.78
CA GLU A 49 -7.30 32.89 14.58
C GLU A 49 -7.12 32.39 13.15
N LEU A 50 -7.38 33.23 12.15
CA LEU A 50 -7.18 32.90 10.74
C LEU A 50 -5.71 32.55 10.46
N LYS A 51 -4.75 33.26 11.06
CA LYS A 51 -3.32 32.96 10.92
C LYS A 51 -2.97 31.60 11.53
N LEU A 52 -3.52 31.29 12.70
CA LEU A 52 -3.31 30.00 13.36
C LEU A 52 -3.89 28.85 12.52
N GLN A 53 -5.13 29.00 12.04
CA GLN A 53 -5.78 28.00 11.19
C GLN A 53 -4.98 27.74 9.92
N LYS A 54 -4.51 28.77 9.22
CA LYS A 54 -3.68 28.61 8.01
C LYS A 54 -2.43 27.78 8.29
N GLY A 55 -1.72 28.06 9.39
CA GLY A 55 -0.54 27.29 9.77
C GLY A 55 -0.87 25.83 10.12
N GLN A 56 -2.01 25.58 10.76
CA GLN A 56 -2.48 24.21 11.02
C GLN A 56 -2.82 23.47 9.72
N THR A 57 -3.51 24.12 8.78
CA THR A 57 -3.84 23.55 7.47
C THR A 57 -2.59 23.22 6.68
N GLU A 58 -1.62 24.13 6.60
CA GLU A 58 -0.33 23.88 5.94
C GLU A 58 0.42 22.69 6.57
N TYR A 59 0.46 22.61 7.90
CA TYR A 59 1.06 21.48 8.60
C TYR A 59 0.35 20.15 8.30
N LEU A 60 -0.98 20.13 8.28
CA LEU A 60 -1.76 18.92 7.98
C LEU A 60 -1.57 18.47 6.53
N LEU A 61 -1.47 19.41 5.59
CA LEU A 61 -1.19 19.11 4.18
C LEU A 61 0.20 18.47 4.02
N ASP A 62 1.25 19.09 4.58
CA ASP A 62 2.62 18.54 4.55
C ASP A 62 2.68 17.14 5.18
N LYS A 63 1.99 16.94 6.31
CA LYS A 63 1.91 15.63 6.97
C LYS A 63 1.16 14.61 6.10
N SER A 64 0.09 15.00 5.44
CA SER A 64 -0.67 14.13 4.54
C SER A 64 0.15 13.72 3.32
N GLU A 65 0.88 14.65 2.71
CA GLU A 65 1.75 14.37 1.56
C GLU A 65 2.87 13.40 1.92
N LYS A 66 3.51 13.59 3.08
CA LYS A 66 4.53 12.66 3.61
C LYS A 66 3.94 11.28 3.85
N ALA A 67 2.79 11.19 4.52
CA ALA A 67 2.12 9.91 4.75
C ALA A 67 1.72 9.22 3.44
N GLN A 68 1.25 9.95 2.43
CA GLN A 68 0.94 9.38 1.11
C GLN A 68 2.20 8.85 0.40
N SER A 69 3.30 9.59 0.47
CA SER A 69 4.59 9.16 -0.08
C SER A 69 5.12 7.89 0.61
N GLU A 70 5.01 7.83 1.93
CA GLU A 70 5.35 6.64 2.71
C GLU A 70 4.48 5.45 2.34
N ILE A 71 3.15 5.63 2.26
CA ILE A 71 2.22 4.58 1.84
C ILE A 71 2.56 4.10 0.42
N SER A 72 2.79 5.00 -0.52
CA SER A 72 3.16 4.65 -1.89
C SER A 72 4.45 3.84 -1.94
N SER A 73 5.44 4.20 -1.12
CA SER A 73 6.72 3.47 -1.03
C SER A 73 6.53 2.07 -0.45
N LEU A 74 5.71 1.93 0.60
CA LEU A 74 5.40 0.64 1.22
C LEU A 74 4.59 -0.28 0.28
N VAL A 75 3.65 0.28 -0.49
CA VAL A 75 2.90 -0.46 -1.51
C VAL A 75 3.84 -0.99 -2.58
N HIS A 76 4.74 -0.16 -3.08
CA HIS A 76 5.72 -0.55 -4.11
C HIS A 76 6.69 -1.62 -3.61
N GLU A 77 7.18 -1.51 -2.39
CA GLU A 77 8.02 -2.56 -1.78
C GLU A 77 7.22 -3.85 -1.59
N LYS A 78 5.96 -3.79 -1.15
CA LYS A 78 5.10 -4.97 -1.05
C LYS A 78 4.92 -5.65 -2.42
N GLU A 79 4.67 -4.89 -3.47
CA GLU A 79 4.51 -5.42 -4.83
C GLU A 79 5.82 -6.09 -5.32
N ARG A 80 6.98 -5.50 -5.02
CA ARG A 80 8.29 -6.10 -5.34
C ARG A 80 8.56 -7.43 -4.64
N HIS A 81 8.08 -7.59 -3.42
CA HIS A 81 8.26 -8.83 -2.64
C HIS A 81 7.09 -9.80 -2.78
N SER A 82 6.11 -9.50 -3.65
CA SER A 82 4.99 -10.40 -3.93
C SER A 82 5.41 -11.47 -4.94
N PHE A 83 5.07 -12.72 -4.64
CA PHE A 83 5.38 -13.87 -5.49
C PHE A 83 4.24 -14.88 -5.48
N VAL A 84 4.24 -15.75 -6.48
CA VAL A 84 3.41 -16.94 -6.55
C VAL A 84 4.29 -18.13 -6.25
N VAL A 85 3.86 -18.98 -5.32
CA VAL A 85 4.55 -20.24 -5.02
C VAL A 85 3.73 -21.43 -5.52
N VAL A 86 4.40 -22.38 -6.15
CA VAL A 86 3.84 -23.66 -6.58
C VAL A 86 4.58 -24.75 -5.83
N LEU A 87 3.84 -25.53 -5.04
CA LEU A 87 4.37 -26.63 -4.24
C LEU A 87 3.83 -27.95 -4.79
N ILE A 88 4.73 -28.86 -5.15
CA ILE A 88 4.39 -30.12 -5.81
C ILE A 88 4.96 -31.29 -5.01
N ASP A 89 4.11 -32.27 -4.72
CA ASP A 89 4.54 -33.60 -4.30
C ASP A 89 4.89 -34.41 -5.56
N GLY A 90 6.19 -34.56 -5.81
CA GLY A 90 6.73 -35.23 -6.99
C GLY A 90 6.67 -36.76 -6.91
N ASP A 91 6.44 -37.35 -5.72
CA ASP A 91 6.28 -38.80 -5.60
C ASP A 91 4.95 -39.27 -6.21
N CYS A 92 3.91 -38.43 -6.13
CA CYS A 92 2.57 -38.72 -6.63
C CYS A 92 2.32 -38.16 -8.05
N MET A 93 3.26 -37.39 -8.61
CA MET A 93 3.10 -36.69 -9.89
C MET A 93 4.37 -36.81 -10.75
N PRO A 94 4.66 -38.00 -11.31
CA PRO A 94 5.82 -38.19 -12.18
C PRO A 94 5.71 -37.34 -13.45
N PHE A 95 6.87 -36.91 -13.96
CA PHE A 95 7.01 -36.20 -15.22
C PHE A 95 6.81 -37.12 -16.42
N LYS A 96 6.47 -36.53 -17.56
CA LYS A 96 6.34 -37.25 -18.83
C LYS A 96 7.66 -37.92 -19.20
N ASP A 97 7.59 -39.20 -19.56
CA ASP A 97 8.74 -40.04 -19.95
C ASP A 97 9.67 -39.38 -20.96
N GLU A 98 9.11 -38.67 -21.95
CA GLU A 98 9.85 -37.96 -23.00
C GLU A 98 10.78 -36.88 -22.43
N LEU A 99 10.31 -36.15 -21.41
CA LEU A 99 11.10 -35.12 -20.75
C LEU A 99 12.17 -35.76 -19.85
N VAL A 100 11.84 -36.85 -19.17
CA VAL A 100 12.80 -37.56 -18.30
C VAL A 100 13.92 -38.17 -19.12
N LYS A 101 13.60 -38.78 -20.27
CA LYS A 101 14.57 -39.36 -21.22
C LYS A 101 15.55 -38.35 -21.80
N ASP A 102 15.12 -37.10 -21.95
CA ASP A 102 15.94 -36.00 -22.48
C ASP A 102 16.85 -35.36 -21.41
N GLY A 103 16.92 -35.95 -20.21
CA GLY A 103 17.84 -35.58 -19.14
C GLY A 103 17.79 -34.08 -18.85
N ALA A 104 18.95 -33.43 -18.87
CA ALA A 104 19.05 -32.01 -18.53
C ALA A 104 18.27 -31.08 -19.47
N GLN A 105 18.09 -31.43 -20.75
CA GLN A 105 17.27 -30.63 -21.66
C GLN A 105 15.79 -30.76 -21.32
N GLY A 106 15.31 -31.98 -21.08
CA GLY A 106 13.94 -32.21 -20.67
C GLY A 106 13.60 -31.61 -19.30
N GLY A 107 14.55 -31.59 -18.36
CA GLY A 107 14.41 -30.87 -17.08
C GLY A 107 14.20 -29.36 -17.28
N ARG A 108 14.99 -28.74 -18.16
CA ARG A 108 14.82 -27.32 -18.52
C ARG A 108 13.48 -27.06 -19.20
N GLN A 109 13.08 -27.94 -20.11
CA GLN A 109 11.79 -27.83 -20.81
C GLN A 109 10.62 -28.01 -19.84
N ALA A 110 10.71 -28.92 -18.87
CA ALA A 110 9.70 -29.13 -17.85
C ALA A 110 9.51 -27.87 -16.98
N ALA A 111 10.61 -27.25 -16.53
CA ALA A 111 10.57 -25.98 -15.80
C ALA A 111 9.94 -24.85 -16.64
N HIS A 112 10.32 -24.74 -17.92
CA HIS A 112 9.74 -23.75 -18.83
C HIS A 112 8.23 -23.95 -19.01
N ASN A 113 7.79 -25.18 -19.30
CA ASN A 113 6.37 -25.51 -19.48
C ASN A 113 5.56 -25.17 -18.23
N LEU A 114 6.09 -25.49 -17.04
CA LEU A 114 5.42 -25.19 -15.78
C LEU A 114 5.33 -23.68 -15.54
N LYS A 115 6.41 -22.93 -15.79
CA LYS A 115 6.41 -21.46 -15.69
C LYS A 115 5.37 -20.84 -16.62
N GLN A 116 5.29 -21.32 -17.87
CA GLN A 116 4.32 -20.84 -18.85
C GLN A 116 2.90 -21.13 -18.39
N ALA A 117 2.60 -22.38 -17.97
CA ALA A 117 1.27 -22.76 -17.50
C ALA A 117 0.83 -21.91 -16.29
N VAL A 118 1.73 -21.65 -15.34
CA VAL A 118 1.45 -20.77 -14.20
C VAL A 118 1.14 -19.36 -14.67
N LYS A 119 1.96 -18.78 -15.56
CA LYS A 119 1.72 -17.43 -16.09
C LYS A 119 0.38 -17.33 -16.82
N GLU A 120 0.05 -18.28 -17.67
CA GLU A 120 -1.24 -18.33 -18.38
C GLU A 120 -2.43 -18.38 -17.40
N GLN A 121 -2.31 -19.12 -16.30
CA GLN A 121 -3.32 -19.12 -15.23
C GLN A 121 -3.44 -17.75 -14.56
N LEU A 122 -2.31 -17.09 -14.23
CA LEU A 122 -2.31 -15.76 -13.62
C LEU A 122 -2.91 -14.70 -14.56
N ASP A 123 -2.60 -14.76 -15.85
CA ASP A 123 -3.13 -13.84 -16.86
C ASP A 123 -4.63 -14.05 -17.10
N SER A 124 -5.13 -15.28 -16.92
CA SER A 124 -6.56 -15.61 -17.01
C SER A 124 -7.37 -15.22 -15.77
N SER A 125 -6.69 -14.86 -14.68
CA SER A 125 -7.34 -14.45 -13.43
C SER A 125 -8.08 -13.11 -13.62
N PRO A 126 -9.27 -12.91 -13.02
CA PRO A 126 -9.94 -11.61 -13.02
C PRO A 126 -9.08 -10.48 -12.43
N ASP A 127 -8.11 -10.85 -11.59
CA ASP A 127 -7.18 -9.94 -10.96
C ASP A 127 -5.92 -9.80 -11.84
N ASN A 128 -5.99 -8.91 -12.83
CA ASN A 128 -4.92 -8.61 -13.81
C ASN A 128 -3.62 -8.05 -13.16
N LYS A 129 -3.59 -7.97 -11.83
CA LYS A 129 -2.43 -7.58 -11.03
C LYS A 129 -1.47 -8.73 -10.75
N LEU A 130 -1.75 -9.97 -11.16
CA LEU A 130 -0.91 -11.12 -10.79
C LEU A 130 0.20 -11.44 -11.83
N SER A 131 0.12 -10.90 -13.03
CA SER A 131 1.01 -11.21 -14.16
C SER A 131 2.46 -10.78 -13.97
N HIS A 132 2.70 -9.77 -13.14
CA HIS A 132 4.05 -9.26 -12.84
C HIS A 132 4.77 -10.01 -11.71
N LEU A 133 4.08 -10.92 -11.03
CA LEU A 133 4.62 -11.61 -9.85
C LEU A 133 5.71 -12.60 -10.24
N GLN A 134 6.72 -12.72 -9.38
CA GLN A 134 7.74 -13.76 -9.51
C GLN A 134 7.10 -15.13 -9.25
N VAL A 135 7.45 -16.13 -10.07
CA VAL A 135 6.99 -17.51 -9.88
C VAL A 135 8.10 -18.32 -9.22
N LEU A 136 7.79 -18.90 -8.07
CA LEU A 136 8.63 -19.85 -7.36
C LEU A 136 8.00 -21.24 -7.46
N VAL A 137 8.78 -22.24 -7.84
CA VAL A 137 8.33 -23.63 -7.90
C VAL A 137 9.21 -24.48 -7.02
N ARG A 138 8.59 -25.29 -6.17
CA ARG A 138 9.30 -26.30 -5.41
C ARG A 138 8.64 -27.67 -5.51
N ILE A 139 9.42 -28.63 -5.99
CA ILE A 139 9.04 -30.02 -6.13
C ILE A 139 9.79 -30.82 -5.07
N TYR A 140 9.06 -31.59 -4.28
CA TYR A 140 9.61 -32.48 -3.27
C TYR A 140 9.34 -33.93 -3.66
N ALA A 141 10.37 -34.74 -3.77
CA ALA A 141 10.22 -36.18 -4.01
C ALA A 141 11.37 -36.95 -3.38
N ASN A 142 11.15 -38.23 -3.09
CA ASN A 142 12.23 -39.17 -2.82
C ASN A 142 12.97 -39.47 -4.12
N LEU A 143 14.06 -38.76 -4.41
CA LEU A 143 14.73 -38.86 -5.72
C LEU A 143 15.22 -40.27 -6.01
N ARG A 144 15.72 -41.00 -5.00
CA ARG A 144 16.15 -42.39 -5.17
C ARG A 144 14.98 -43.33 -5.48
N GLY A 145 13.84 -43.13 -4.82
CA GLY A 145 12.63 -43.89 -5.09
C GLY A 145 12.12 -43.63 -6.50
N LEU A 146 12.05 -42.35 -6.87
CA LEU A 146 11.56 -41.91 -8.18
C LEU A 146 12.48 -42.34 -9.32
N ASP A 147 13.80 -42.29 -9.14
CA ASP A 147 14.80 -42.81 -10.09
C ASP A 147 14.57 -44.30 -10.38
N ARG A 148 14.39 -45.11 -9.32
CA ARG A 148 14.05 -46.54 -9.45
C ARG A 148 12.72 -46.74 -10.20
N VAL A 149 11.70 -45.93 -9.92
CA VAL A 149 10.41 -46.01 -10.62
C VAL A 149 10.59 -45.82 -12.13
N TYR A 150 11.41 -44.86 -12.56
CA TYR A 150 11.67 -44.64 -13.99
C TYR A 150 12.51 -45.74 -14.63
N HIS A 151 13.44 -46.37 -13.89
CA HIS A 151 14.16 -47.54 -14.39
C HIS A 151 13.25 -48.77 -14.52
N ASP A 152 12.44 -49.06 -13.50
CA ASP A 152 11.51 -50.19 -13.48
C ASP A 152 10.46 -50.05 -14.61
N ALA A 153 10.10 -48.81 -14.97
CA ALA A 153 9.21 -48.48 -16.09
C ALA A 153 9.89 -48.48 -17.48
N GLY A 154 11.22 -48.68 -17.56
CA GLY A 154 11.97 -48.64 -18.81
C GLY A 154 12.08 -47.24 -19.44
N VAL A 155 11.87 -46.19 -18.65
CA VAL A 155 12.02 -44.79 -19.06
C VAL A 155 13.49 -44.41 -19.10
N LEU A 156 14.24 -44.73 -18.03
CA LEU A 156 15.67 -44.47 -17.91
C LEU A 156 16.50 -45.71 -18.28
N PRO A 157 17.51 -45.59 -19.17
CA PRO A 157 18.49 -46.65 -19.45
C PRO A 157 19.21 -47.16 -18.19
N ALA A 158 19.66 -48.43 -18.16
CA ALA A 158 20.27 -49.05 -16.98
C ALA A 158 21.51 -48.35 -16.36
N HIS A 159 22.14 -47.43 -17.09
CA HIS A 159 23.32 -46.68 -16.64
C HIS A 159 23.11 -45.16 -16.58
N SER A 160 21.87 -44.69 -16.74
CA SER A 160 21.51 -43.28 -16.53
C SER A 160 20.95 -43.06 -15.13
N SER A 161 20.81 -41.79 -14.74
CA SER A 161 20.17 -41.37 -13.50
C SER A 161 19.22 -40.20 -13.79
N LEU A 162 18.19 -40.06 -12.96
CA LEU A 162 17.30 -38.90 -12.93
C LEU A 162 18.06 -37.58 -12.62
N ASP A 163 19.30 -37.65 -12.12
CA ASP A 163 20.10 -36.49 -11.73
C ASP A 163 20.32 -35.46 -12.84
N ASP A 164 20.45 -35.89 -14.11
CA ASP A 164 20.59 -34.96 -15.23
C ASP A 164 19.31 -34.14 -15.42
N PHE A 165 18.15 -34.80 -15.33
CA PHE A 165 16.84 -34.13 -15.38
C PHE A 165 16.65 -33.14 -14.23
N VAL A 166 16.94 -33.57 -12.99
CA VAL A 166 16.86 -32.72 -11.79
C VAL A 166 17.79 -31.50 -11.92
N ARG A 167 19.03 -31.69 -12.37
CA ARG A 167 19.97 -30.58 -12.62
C ARG A 167 19.44 -29.63 -13.70
N GLY A 168 18.90 -30.18 -14.79
CA GLY A 168 18.27 -29.40 -15.85
C GLY A 168 17.14 -28.51 -15.32
N PHE A 169 16.25 -29.06 -14.51
CA PHE A 169 15.14 -28.35 -13.89
C PHE A 169 15.65 -27.21 -12.98
N ASN A 170 16.56 -27.52 -12.06
CA ASN A 170 17.07 -26.56 -11.07
C ASN A 170 17.88 -25.42 -11.70
N MET A 171 18.54 -25.68 -12.84
CA MET A 171 19.32 -24.66 -13.56
C MET A 171 18.47 -23.80 -14.50
N ALA A 172 17.20 -24.16 -14.73
CA ALA A 172 16.37 -23.48 -15.72
C ALA A 172 15.96 -22.08 -15.28
N ASP A 173 15.72 -21.88 -13.98
CA ASP A 173 15.29 -20.61 -13.41
C ASP A 173 15.68 -20.54 -11.92
N ALA A 174 16.07 -19.37 -11.45
CA ALA A 174 16.50 -19.16 -10.05
C ALA A 174 15.38 -19.42 -9.01
N GLY A 175 14.11 -19.38 -9.43
CA GLY A 175 12.97 -19.67 -8.56
C GLY A 175 12.53 -21.13 -8.57
N PHE A 176 13.24 -22.04 -9.26
CA PHE A 176 12.77 -23.40 -9.51
C PHE A 176 13.69 -24.42 -8.84
N ASP A 177 13.13 -25.19 -7.92
CA ASP A 177 13.86 -26.21 -7.16
C ASP A 177 13.14 -27.56 -7.19
N PHE A 178 13.88 -28.59 -7.56
CA PHE A 178 13.55 -29.99 -7.35
C PHE A 178 14.46 -30.52 -6.24
N VAL A 179 13.85 -30.76 -5.08
CA VAL A 179 14.50 -31.05 -3.81
C VAL A 179 14.27 -32.51 -3.42
N ASP A 180 15.34 -33.21 -3.08
CA ASP A 180 15.25 -34.52 -2.46
C ASP A 180 14.59 -34.41 -1.08
N ALA A 181 13.43 -35.06 -0.93
CA ALA A 181 12.70 -35.14 0.31
C ALA A 181 13.30 -36.16 1.29
N GLY A 182 14.20 -37.03 0.81
CA GLY A 182 14.72 -38.17 1.55
C GLY A 182 13.90 -39.43 1.31
N ASN A 183 14.26 -40.51 2.02
CA ASN A 183 13.71 -41.86 1.80
C ASN A 183 12.71 -42.31 2.88
N GLY A 184 12.25 -41.39 3.74
CA GLY A 184 11.22 -41.68 4.72
C GLY A 184 9.82 -41.70 4.09
N LYS A 185 8.87 -42.33 4.78
CA LYS A 185 7.46 -42.29 4.38
C LYS A 185 6.93 -40.87 4.58
N GLU A 186 6.18 -40.34 3.62
CA GLU A 186 5.49 -39.03 3.68
C GLU A 186 6.41 -37.79 3.77
N CYS A 187 7.73 -37.91 3.54
CA CYS A 187 8.65 -36.77 3.64
C CYS A 187 8.35 -35.63 2.65
N SER A 188 7.90 -35.95 1.43
CA SER A 188 7.49 -35.00 0.41
C SER A 188 6.23 -34.23 0.84
N ASP A 189 5.18 -34.95 1.26
CA ASP A 189 3.94 -34.39 1.79
C ASP A 189 4.17 -33.49 3.03
N GLU A 190 5.01 -33.91 3.98
CA GLU A 190 5.36 -33.08 5.14
C GLU A 190 6.02 -31.76 4.74
N LYS A 191 6.93 -31.78 3.74
CA LYS A 191 7.58 -30.58 3.23
C LYS A 191 6.60 -29.66 2.49
N VAL A 192 5.73 -30.22 1.65
CA VAL A 192 4.66 -29.45 0.98
C VAL A 192 3.76 -28.77 2.02
N ARG A 193 3.28 -29.51 3.03
CA ARG A 193 2.43 -28.99 4.10
C ARG A 193 3.14 -27.92 4.94
N ALA A 194 4.41 -28.12 5.27
CA ALA A 194 5.20 -27.14 6.01
C ALA A 194 5.39 -25.86 5.20
N MET A 195 5.75 -25.98 3.92
CA MET A 195 5.97 -24.82 3.08
C MET A 195 4.70 -24.05 2.77
N PHE A 196 3.58 -24.74 2.54
CA PHE A 196 2.30 -24.10 2.32
C PHE A 196 1.92 -23.21 3.52
N ARG A 197 2.11 -23.69 4.75
CA ARG A 197 1.87 -22.90 5.96
C ARG A 197 2.77 -21.67 6.08
N LEU A 198 4.01 -21.74 5.60
CA LEU A 198 4.94 -20.61 5.62
C LEU A 198 4.62 -19.57 4.55
N SER A 199 4.09 -19.99 3.40
CA SER A 199 3.90 -19.11 2.24
C SER A 199 2.53 -18.44 2.16
N VAL A 200 1.55 -18.88 2.96
CA VAL A 200 0.17 -18.33 2.98
C VAL A 200 -0.08 -17.47 4.24
N ALA A 201 0.90 -17.34 5.13
CA ALA A 201 0.80 -16.58 6.38
C ALA A 201 1.06 -15.08 6.20
#